data_AF-A0AAV0WS56-F1
#
_entry.id   AF-A0AAV0WS56-F1
#
_cell.length_a   1.000
_cell.length_b   1.000
_cell.length_c   1.000
_cell.angle_alpha   90.00
_cell.angle_beta   90.00
_cell.angle_gamma   90.00
#
_symmetry.space_group_name_H-M   'P 1'
#
loop_
_entity.id
_entity.type
_entity.pdbx_description
1 polymer ?
#
loop_
_entity_poly.entity_id
_entity_poly.type
_entity_poly.pdbx_seq_one_letter_code
_entity_poly.pdbx_strand_id
1 'polypeptide(L)'
;MINSTGPRPESYREDIEAAKNFKTENDKENFYSEIKAAAESGWDFSSRWFILNGTNKGKFKDTKTRSIVPVELNALIFWNSKILSNFYRELNNTIKALEYEVIAMEWTNAVTAVLWNEEVGAWLDFDLLNHKKRNYFYPTNISPLWTGCYDKNQTDYFD
;
A
#
# COMPACT_ATOMS: atom_id res chain seq x y z
N MET A 1 2.45 -0.90 -13.12
CA MET A 1 3.63 -1.79 -13.24
C MET A 1 4.87 -0.91 -13.32
N ILE A 2 5.90 -1.21 -12.53
CA ILE A 2 7.20 -0.54 -12.62
C ILE A 2 7.81 -0.88 -13.99
N ASN A 3 8.08 0.14 -14.79
CA ASN A 3 8.51 -0.01 -16.19
C ASN A 3 10.01 0.23 -16.38
N SER A 4 10.81 -0.06 -15.35
CA SER A 4 12.25 0.20 -15.30
C SER A 4 12.99 -1.12 -15.05
N THR A 5 13.99 -1.40 -15.88
CA THR A 5 14.83 -2.61 -15.80
C THR A 5 16.03 -2.43 -14.88
N GLY A 6 16.57 -3.53 -14.36
CA GLY A 6 17.83 -3.58 -13.61
C GLY A 6 17.76 -3.02 -12.19
N PRO A 7 18.89 -2.99 -11.45
CA PRO A 7 18.97 -2.48 -10.10
C PRO A 7 18.73 -0.96 -10.03
N ARG A 8 18.46 -0.43 -8.84
CA ARG A 8 18.33 1.01 -8.63
C ARG A 8 19.68 1.70 -8.82
N PRO A 9 19.76 2.83 -9.56
CA PRO A 9 21.03 3.50 -9.81
C PRO A 9 21.68 4.04 -8.53
N GLU A 10 20.89 4.48 -7.55
CA GLU A 10 21.35 5.01 -6.26
C GLU A 10 21.80 3.93 -5.27
N SER A 11 21.47 2.66 -5.51
CA SER A 11 21.80 1.51 -4.65
C SER A 11 22.31 0.31 -5.47
N TYR A 12 23.01 0.60 -6.58
CA TYR A 12 23.31 -0.38 -7.62
C TYR A 12 24.05 -1.61 -7.10
N ARG A 13 25.10 -1.39 -6.30
CA ARG A 13 25.96 -2.46 -5.78
C ARG A 13 25.17 -3.37 -4.84
N GLU A 14 24.43 -2.79 -3.93
CA GLU A 14 23.62 -3.47 -2.92
C GLU A 14 22.54 -4.33 -3.57
N ASP A 15 21.84 -3.79 -4.57
CA ASP A 15 20.80 -4.49 -5.29
C ASP A 15 21.37 -5.68 -6.09
N ILE A 16 22.50 -5.49 -6.79
CA ILE A 16 23.21 -6.58 -7.50
C ILE A 16 23.63 -7.67 -6.51
N GLU A 17 24.25 -7.31 -5.38
CA GLU A 17 24.70 -8.24 -4.34
C GLU A 17 23.53 -9.05 -3.79
N ALA A 18 22.41 -8.40 -3.47
CA ALA A 18 21.19 -9.05 -3.00
C ALA A 18 20.59 -9.99 -4.05
N ALA A 19 20.74 -9.66 -5.33
CA ALA A 19 20.23 -10.45 -6.43
C ALA A 19 21.14 -11.63 -6.85
N LYS A 20 22.37 -11.73 -6.34
CA LYS A 20 23.36 -12.76 -6.74
C LYS A 20 22.85 -14.19 -6.65
N ASN A 21 21.98 -14.48 -5.67
CA ASN A 21 21.49 -15.83 -5.40
C ASN A 21 20.32 -16.25 -6.29
N PHE A 22 19.76 -15.35 -7.11
CA PHE A 22 18.74 -15.70 -8.09
C PHE A 22 19.39 -16.32 -9.33
N LYS A 23 18.82 -17.45 -9.78
CA LYS A 23 19.40 -18.28 -10.84
C LYS A 23 19.13 -17.73 -12.24
N THR A 24 17.98 -17.07 -12.44
CA THR A 24 17.56 -16.58 -13.75
C THR A 24 17.56 -15.04 -13.77
N GLU A 25 17.84 -14.45 -14.92
CA GLU A 25 17.75 -12.99 -15.10
C GLU A 25 16.32 -12.49 -14.88
N ASN A 26 15.31 -13.29 -15.23
CA ASN A 26 13.91 -12.96 -14.96
C ASN A 26 13.61 -12.88 -13.45
N ASP A 27 14.17 -13.78 -12.64
CA ASP A 27 14.00 -13.72 -11.18
C ASP A 27 14.70 -12.50 -10.58
N LYS A 28 15.90 -12.15 -11.08
CA LYS A 28 16.61 -10.92 -10.68
C LYS A 28 15.82 -9.68 -11.05
N GLU A 29 15.31 -9.59 -12.26
CA GLU A 29 14.51 -8.45 -12.73
C GLU A 29 13.21 -8.29 -11.93
N ASN A 30 12.54 -9.40 -11.64
CA ASN A 30 11.39 -9.38 -10.75
C ASN A 30 11.78 -8.88 -9.36
N PHE A 31 12.88 -9.36 -8.79
CA PHE A 31 13.37 -8.89 -7.50
C PHE A 31 13.71 -7.39 -7.52
N TYR A 32 14.35 -6.87 -8.57
CA TYR A 32 14.59 -5.44 -8.74
C TYR A 32 13.31 -4.61 -8.79
N SER A 33 12.27 -5.14 -9.43
CA SER A 33 10.96 -4.48 -9.42
C SER A 33 10.33 -4.45 -8.01
N GLU A 34 10.49 -5.50 -7.20
CA GLU A 34 9.96 -5.53 -5.83
C GLU A 34 10.65 -4.53 -4.90
N ILE A 35 11.98 -4.39 -5.01
CA ILE A 35 12.74 -3.45 -4.19
C ILE A 35 12.51 -1.99 -4.62
N LYS A 36 12.33 -1.73 -5.92
CA LYS A 36 11.91 -0.40 -6.42
C LYS A 36 10.54 -0.03 -5.86
N ALA A 37 9.58 -0.96 -5.87
CA ALA A 37 8.27 -0.73 -5.26
C ALA A 37 8.38 -0.46 -3.74
N ALA A 38 9.27 -1.16 -3.03
CA ALA A 38 9.51 -0.88 -1.62
C ALA A 38 10.10 0.52 -1.40
N ALA A 39 11.03 0.96 -2.24
CA ALA A 39 11.54 2.33 -2.21
C ALA A 39 10.44 3.37 -2.51
N GLU A 40 9.60 3.14 -3.52
CA GLU A 40 8.44 4.00 -3.85
C GLU A 40 7.43 4.10 -2.69
N SER A 41 7.32 3.07 -1.85
CA SER A 41 6.47 3.10 -0.65
C SER A 41 7.02 3.99 0.47
N GLY A 42 8.30 4.39 0.41
CA GLY A 42 9.00 5.10 1.48
C GLY A 42 9.36 4.22 2.69
N TRP A 43 9.19 2.89 2.58
CA TRP A 43 9.49 1.90 3.61
C TRP A 43 10.52 0.86 3.12
N ASP A 44 11.69 1.31 2.66
CA ASP A 44 12.82 0.46 2.28
C ASP A 44 13.82 0.25 3.44
N PHE A 45 14.06 -0.95 3.96
CA PHE A 45 13.27 -2.17 3.78
C PHE A 45 12.68 -2.63 5.12
N SER A 46 11.53 -3.29 5.03
CA SER A 46 10.77 -3.76 6.18
C SER A 46 10.25 -5.17 5.95
N SER A 47 10.14 -5.95 7.03
CA SER A 47 9.47 -7.25 7.00
C SER A 47 8.03 -7.16 6.51
N ARG A 48 7.44 -5.96 6.58
CA ARG A 48 6.13 -5.62 6.02
C ARG A 48 5.94 -6.13 4.61
N TRP A 49 6.98 -6.02 3.79
CA TRP A 49 6.95 -6.38 2.37
C TRP A 49 7.30 -7.84 2.08
N PHE A 50 7.65 -8.64 3.09
CA PHE A 50 8.03 -10.03 2.89
C PHE A 50 6.81 -10.94 2.76
N ILE A 51 6.82 -11.83 1.77
CA ILE A 51 5.85 -12.92 1.66
C ILE A 51 6.62 -14.23 1.56
N LEU A 52 6.66 -14.97 2.66
CA LEU A 52 7.13 -16.35 2.71
C LEU A 52 6.05 -17.22 3.36
N ASN A 53 5.47 -18.14 2.58
CA ASN A 53 4.34 -18.98 3.00
C ASN A 53 3.18 -18.16 3.60
N GLY A 54 2.90 -17.00 3.00
CA GLY A 54 1.88 -16.06 3.49
C GLY A 54 2.23 -15.38 4.82
N THR A 55 3.50 -15.31 5.21
CA THR A 55 3.96 -14.64 6.43
C THR A 55 4.98 -13.55 6.15
N ASN A 56 5.21 -12.66 7.12
CA ASN A 56 6.26 -11.64 7.08
C ASN A 56 7.63 -12.13 7.61
N LYS A 57 7.76 -13.42 7.95
CA LYS A 57 8.97 -14.02 8.53
C LYS A 57 10.02 -14.43 7.49
N GLY A 58 9.92 -13.86 6.29
CA GLY A 58 10.87 -14.07 5.20
C GLY A 58 12.19 -13.33 5.42
N LYS A 59 13.04 -13.39 4.39
CA LYS A 59 14.27 -12.61 4.27
C LYS A 59 14.08 -11.56 3.17
N PHE A 60 15.10 -10.72 2.99
CA PHE A 60 15.10 -9.67 1.97
C PHE A 60 14.71 -10.15 0.56
N LYS A 61 15.19 -11.34 0.15
CA LYS A 61 14.84 -11.97 -1.14
C LYS A 61 13.34 -12.30 -1.31
N ASP A 62 12.61 -12.38 -0.20
CA ASP A 62 11.19 -12.71 -0.15
C ASP A 62 10.31 -11.44 -0.20
N THR A 63 10.90 -10.28 -0.52
CA THR A 63 10.18 -9.02 -0.77
C THR A 63 9.23 -9.21 -1.96
N LYS A 64 7.95 -8.86 -1.76
CA LYS A 64 6.85 -8.96 -2.74
C LYS A 64 5.93 -7.74 -2.64
N THR A 65 6.52 -6.55 -2.54
CA THR A 65 5.81 -5.28 -2.35
C THR A 65 4.67 -5.07 -3.35
N ARG A 66 4.88 -5.42 -4.63
CA ARG A 66 3.85 -5.27 -5.68
C ARG A 66 2.65 -6.19 -5.50
N SER A 67 2.77 -7.21 -4.66
CA SER A 67 1.69 -8.15 -4.33
C SER A 67 0.98 -7.82 -3.02
N ILE A 68 1.26 -6.67 -2.42
CA ILE A 68 0.64 -6.21 -1.18
C ILE A 68 -0.17 -4.95 -1.49
N VAL A 69 -1.41 -4.91 -1.01
CA VAL A 69 -2.26 -3.70 -1.04
C VAL A 69 -1.99 -2.94 0.27
N PRO A 70 -1.28 -1.79 0.25
CA PRO A 70 -0.89 -1.09 1.46
C PRO A 70 -2.01 -0.20 1.99
N VAL A 71 -2.22 -0.20 3.31
CA VAL A 71 -3.25 0.63 3.98
C VAL A 71 -3.05 2.12 3.72
N GLU A 72 -1.84 2.63 3.95
CA GLU A 72 -1.48 4.05 3.82
C GLU A 72 -1.64 4.56 2.39
N LEU A 73 -1.26 3.78 1.38
CA LEU A 73 -1.38 4.22 -0.01
C LEU A 73 -2.86 4.45 -0.35
N ASN A 74 -3.73 3.54 0.06
CA ASN A 74 -5.17 3.67 -0.19
C ASN A 74 -5.79 4.80 0.64
N ALA A 75 -5.36 4.98 1.89
CA ALA A 75 -5.76 6.12 2.71
C ALA A 75 -5.37 7.46 2.08
N LEU A 76 -4.18 7.56 1.47
CA LEU A 76 -3.70 8.75 0.77
C LEU A 76 -4.46 9.01 -0.54
N ILE A 77 -4.83 7.97 -1.30
CA ILE A 77 -5.65 8.13 -2.52
C ILE A 77 -7.02 8.71 -2.17
N PHE A 78 -7.67 8.20 -1.13
CA PHE A 78 -8.90 8.82 -0.60
C PHE A 78 -8.70 10.31 -0.29
N TRP A 79 -7.63 10.62 0.43
CA TRP A 79 -7.36 11.98 0.88
C TRP A 79 -7.11 12.93 -0.30
N ASN A 80 -6.38 12.47 -1.31
CA ASN A 80 -6.17 13.19 -2.56
C ASN A 80 -7.50 13.49 -3.26
N SER A 81 -8.42 12.53 -3.32
CA SER A 81 -9.75 12.78 -3.88
C SER A 81 -10.54 13.82 -3.09
N LYS A 82 -10.46 13.82 -1.76
CA LYS A 82 -11.07 14.88 -0.92
C LYS A 82 -10.46 16.25 -1.18
N ILE A 83 -9.13 16.35 -1.30
CA ILE A 83 -8.43 17.60 -1.62
C ILE A 83 -8.84 18.12 -3.00
N LEU A 84 -8.89 17.24 -4.01
CA LEU A 84 -9.31 17.60 -5.37
C LEU A 84 -10.77 18.07 -5.40
N SER A 85 -11.68 17.37 -4.70
CA SER A 85 -13.07 17.81 -4.58
C SER A 85 -13.15 19.24 -4.02
N ASN A 86 -12.41 19.53 -2.95
CA ASN A 86 -12.38 20.86 -2.35
C ASN A 86 -11.83 21.93 -3.30
N PHE A 87 -10.72 21.67 -3.99
CA PHE A 87 -10.17 22.62 -4.97
C PHE A 87 -11.15 22.91 -6.11
N TYR A 88 -11.86 21.90 -6.61
CA TYR A 88 -12.86 22.14 -7.64
C TYR A 88 -14.08 22.92 -7.13
N ARG A 89 -14.45 22.80 -5.85
CA ARG A 89 -15.49 23.66 -5.23
C ARG A 89 -15.04 25.12 -5.19
N GLU A 90 -13.82 25.38 -4.76
CA GLU A 90 -13.24 26.75 -4.72
C GLU A 90 -13.17 27.38 -6.12
N LEU A 91 -12.95 26.57 -7.16
CA LEU A 91 -12.94 27.00 -8.56
C LEU A 91 -14.34 27.04 -9.21
N ASN A 92 -15.42 26.87 -8.44
CA ASN A 92 -16.81 26.81 -8.91
C ASN A 92 -17.09 25.71 -9.96
N ASN A 93 -16.25 24.67 -10.04
CA ASN A 93 -16.50 23.50 -10.88
C ASN A 93 -17.21 22.41 -10.07
N THR A 94 -18.52 22.57 -9.90
CA THR A 94 -19.35 21.68 -9.07
C THR A 94 -19.39 20.25 -9.61
N ILE A 95 -19.36 20.06 -10.94
CA ILE A 95 -19.39 18.73 -11.56
C ILE A 95 -18.15 17.93 -11.14
N LYS A 96 -16.95 18.50 -11.30
CA LYS A 96 -15.70 17.84 -10.89
C LYS A 96 -15.61 17.66 -9.37
N ALA A 97 -16.12 18.62 -8.61
CA ALA A 97 -16.18 18.49 -7.16
C ALA A 97 -17.00 17.26 -6.73
N LEU A 98 -18.18 17.04 -7.33
CA LEU A 98 -19.00 15.85 -7.05
C LEU A 98 -18.32 14.57 -7.53
N GLU A 99 -17.69 14.57 -8.70
CA GLU A 99 -16.96 13.40 -9.23
C GLU A 99 -15.91 12.90 -8.23
N TYR A 100 -15.06 13.79 -7.70
CA TYR A 100 -14.06 13.41 -6.71
C TYR A 100 -14.63 13.07 -5.33
N GLU A 101 -15.79 13.62 -4.97
CA GLU A 101 -16.51 13.21 -3.75
C GLU A 101 -16.99 11.76 -3.85
N VAL A 102 -17.55 11.36 -5.01
CA VAL A 102 -17.96 9.98 -5.27
C VAL A 102 -16.76 9.05 -5.24
N ILE A 103 -15.64 9.41 -5.88
CA ILE A 103 -14.41 8.61 -5.83
C ILE A 103 -13.94 8.41 -4.39
N ALA A 104 -13.97 9.45 -3.55
CA ALA A 104 -13.59 9.34 -2.14
C ALA A 104 -14.53 8.39 -1.36
N MET A 105 -15.84 8.46 -1.61
CA MET A 105 -16.81 7.56 -1.00
C MET A 105 -16.57 6.10 -1.41
N GLU A 106 -16.36 5.84 -2.70
CA GLU A 106 -16.04 4.50 -3.22
C GLU A 106 -14.74 3.96 -2.60
N TRP A 107 -13.74 4.81 -2.42
CA TRP A 107 -12.47 4.44 -1.79
C TRP A 107 -12.64 4.09 -0.31
N THR A 108 -13.47 4.83 0.43
CA THR A 108 -13.79 4.54 1.83
C THR A 108 -14.44 3.16 1.95
N ASN A 109 -15.40 2.85 1.07
CA ASN A 109 -16.06 1.55 1.03
C ASN A 109 -15.07 0.42 0.71
N ALA A 110 -14.19 0.63 -0.28
CA ALA A 110 -13.18 -0.36 -0.67
C ALA A 110 -12.14 -0.62 0.44
N VAL A 111 -11.63 0.45 1.07
CA VAL A 111 -10.68 0.35 2.20
C VAL A 111 -11.32 -0.40 3.36
N THR A 112 -12.57 -0.10 3.69
CA THR A 112 -13.31 -0.80 4.74
C THR A 112 -13.49 -2.28 4.38
N ALA A 113 -14.00 -2.59 3.18
CA ALA A 113 -14.24 -3.98 2.79
C ALA A 113 -12.96 -4.84 2.75
N VAL A 114 -11.86 -4.29 2.23
CA VAL A 114 -10.64 -5.06 1.94
C VAL A 114 -9.67 -5.05 3.11
N LEU A 115 -9.49 -3.90 3.77
CA LEU A 115 -8.38 -3.66 4.69
C LEU A 115 -8.80 -3.63 6.16
N TRP A 116 -10.04 -3.25 6.48
CA TRP A 116 -10.52 -3.25 7.88
C TRP A 116 -10.65 -4.67 8.45
N ASN A 117 -10.03 -4.92 9.59
CA ASN A 117 -10.12 -6.17 10.32
C ASN A 117 -10.83 -5.96 11.67
N GLU A 118 -12.05 -6.49 11.78
CA GLU A 118 -12.90 -6.36 12.97
C GLU A 118 -12.30 -7.00 14.23
N GLU A 119 -11.68 -8.17 14.11
CA GLU A 119 -11.12 -8.88 15.26
C GLU A 119 -9.92 -8.15 15.86
N VAL A 120 -9.17 -7.45 15.02
CA VAL A 120 -7.97 -6.69 15.41
C VAL A 120 -8.31 -5.25 15.76
N GLY A 121 -9.43 -4.71 15.24
CA GLY A 121 -9.79 -3.31 15.39
C GLY A 121 -8.84 -2.36 14.65
N ALA A 122 -8.27 -2.80 13.53
CA ALA A 122 -7.35 -2.00 12.73
C ALA A 122 -7.42 -2.34 11.24
N TRP A 123 -7.01 -1.38 10.39
CA TRP A 123 -6.77 -1.66 8.98
C TRP A 123 -5.47 -2.41 8.81
N LEU A 124 -5.47 -3.48 8.01
CA LEU A 124 -4.31 -4.31 7.74
C LEU A 124 -4.05 -4.37 6.23
N ASP A 125 -2.78 -4.47 5.86
CA ASP A 125 -2.42 -4.67 4.46
C ASP A 125 -3.00 -5.99 3.93
N PHE A 126 -3.29 -6.06 2.63
CA PHE A 126 -3.80 -7.28 2.01
C PHE A 126 -2.75 -7.96 1.16
N ASP A 127 -2.57 -9.27 1.36
CA ASP A 127 -1.69 -10.13 0.58
C ASP A 127 -2.45 -10.71 -0.62
N LEU A 128 -2.13 -10.26 -1.83
CA LEU A 128 -2.80 -10.68 -3.06
C LEU A 128 -2.45 -12.12 -3.46
N LEU A 129 -1.28 -12.64 -3.09
CA LEU A 129 -0.86 -13.99 -3.46
C LEU A 129 -1.56 -15.05 -2.62
N ASN A 130 -1.79 -14.74 -1.35
CA ASN A 130 -2.39 -15.66 -0.38
C ASN A 130 -3.85 -15.31 -0.06
N HIS A 131 -4.40 -14.29 -0.72
CA HIS A 131 -5.77 -13.79 -0.56
C HIS A 131 -6.18 -13.59 0.90
N LYS A 132 -5.32 -12.93 1.69
CA LYS A 132 -5.57 -12.73 3.12
C LYS A 132 -5.05 -11.40 3.64
N LYS A 133 -5.69 -10.92 4.70
CA LYS A 133 -5.18 -9.79 5.48
C LYS A 133 -3.89 -10.18 6.20
N ARG A 134 -2.94 -9.26 6.24
CA ARG A 134 -1.63 -9.43 6.88
C ARG A 134 -1.75 -8.96 8.33
N ASN A 135 -2.04 -9.89 9.24
CA ASN A 135 -2.23 -9.64 10.67
C ASN A 135 -0.92 -9.34 11.40
N TYR A 136 -0.27 -8.24 11.00
CA TYR A 136 0.92 -7.67 11.61
C TYR A 136 0.72 -6.16 11.69
N PHE A 137 0.92 -5.60 12.87
CA PHE A 137 0.77 -4.16 13.05
C PHE A 137 2.01 -3.40 12.58
N TYR A 138 1.77 -2.34 11.83
CA TYR A 138 2.70 -1.30 11.40
C TYR A 138 2.03 0.05 11.67
N PRO A 139 2.79 1.10 12.07
CA PRO A 139 2.23 2.43 12.31
C PRO A 139 1.38 3.01 11.16
N THR A 140 1.58 2.57 9.92
CA THR A 140 0.75 2.96 8.76
C THR A 140 -0.67 2.40 8.79
N ASN A 141 -0.96 1.41 9.64
CA ASN A 141 -2.29 0.84 9.80
C ASN A 141 -3.31 1.86 10.33
N ILE A 142 -2.85 2.92 11.01
CA ILE A 142 -3.71 4.00 11.50
C ILE A 142 -3.81 5.18 10.53
N SER A 143 -3.18 5.13 9.35
CA SER A 143 -3.29 6.18 8.33
C SER A 143 -4.74 6.53 7.95
N PRO A 144 -5.70 5.59 7.88
CA PRO A 144 -7.10 5.93 7.63
C PRO A 144 -7.71 6.87 8.68
N LEU A 145 -7.31 6.77 9.96
CA LEU A 145 -7.73 7.72 10.99
C LEU A 145 -7.22 9.13 10.69
N TRP A 146 -5.95 9.23 10.32
CA TRP A 146 -5.32 10.52 10.01
C TRP A 146 -5.92 11.18 8.76
N THR A 147 -6.22 10.40 7.72
CA THR A 147 -6.82 10.95 6.49
C THR A 147 -8.34 11.11 6.56
N GLY A 148 -9.00 10.47 7.53
CA GLY A 148 -10.46 10.41 7.61
C GLY A 148 -11.11 9.38 6.68
N CYS A 149 -10.35 8.39 6.19
CA CYS A 149 -10.81 7.33 5.29
C CYS A 149 -11.52 6.20 6.05
N TYR A 150 -12.60 6.52 6.74
CA TYR A 150 -13.41 5.58 7.50
C TYR A 150 -14.84 6.12 7.67
N ASP A 151 -15.79 5.23 7.98
CA ASP A 151 -17.14 5.67 8.34
C ASP A 151 -17.14 6.30 9.73
N LYS A 152 -17.38 7.61 9.79
CA LYS A 152 -17.41 8.38 11.04
C LYS A 152 -18.64 8.08 11.90
N ASN A 153 -19.69 7.49 11.32
CA ASN A 153 -20.88 7.09 12.07
C ASN A 153 -20.69 5.73 12.75
N GLN A 154 -19.66 4.98 12.38
CA GLN A 154 -19.33 3.69 12.96
C GLN A 154 -18.38 3.91 14.15
N THR A 155 -18.94 4.26 15.31
CA THR A 155 -18.18 4.59 16.52
C THR A 155 -17.86 3.39 17.40
N ASP A 156 -18.44 2.22 17.12
CA ASP A 156 -18.35 1.01 17.95
C ASP A 156 -16.92 0.52 18.22
N TYR A 157 -15.93 1.04 17.49
CA TYR A 157 -14.51 0.66 17.56
C TYR A 157 -13.58 1.77 18.09
N PHE A 158 -14.11 2.95 18.44
CA PHE A 158 -13.30 4.14 18.76
C PHE A 158 -13.50 4.69 20.18
N ASP A 159 -14.11 3.90 21.08
CA ASP A 159 -14.30 4.24 22.51
C ASP A 159 -13.03 4.02 23.36
#